data_AF-E6PCA7-F1
#
_entry.id   AF-E6PCA7-F1
#
_cell.length_a   1.000
_cell.length_b   1.000
_cell.length_c   1.000
_cell.angle_alpha   90.00
_cell.angle_beta   90.00
_cell.angle_gamma   90.00
#
_symmetry.space_group_name_H-M   'P 1'
#
loop_
_entity.id
_entity.type
_entity.pdbx_description
1 polymer ?
#
loop_
_entity_poly.entity_id
_entity_poly.type
_entity_poly.pdbx_seq_one_letter_code
_entity_poly.pdbx_strand_id
1 'polypeptide(L)'
;MAKRPDFEVSADMRLLELQRQAAGAPVRETRWEPRSADLDELEDAPHVAEAPTAPSTGAVLHLALAAGPERGLIPGALVSVTLALSNDGGVPAEGVLLSLPLPAAARYRSGTLQRDARPLDDERSEELFGEGLAIGALAPGERCTISYRIEVGAGVTPLLLLPHARSLNAAVIGARPLRLARGGSGTAFSAAVRSELADIPAPAPSEPAVELPIYELDEEEQLEYEATAAALSTAAPPFVQTAEAAPPEPAPAPAPLARSAPALHRRLDRASVAFFERSFAAGRGATLVAHALFASALACVDGEASSLLAHLDRQAALLHRITLHAKIGRAEKLASYAGEAFVPTIAVDLPPPSPAKDEIVLTLEVTDAVRERIASAIGGDRPWDFHRARRLELALMADSILGGSPNEREAAIDRDALAEYRSLWQGALQRLFVRARLEPSIAVVQGSDPALDAAARRIVERMKRTNDA
;
A
#
# COMPACT_ATOMS: atom_id res chain seq x y z
N MET A 1 12.32 49.28 33.88
CA MET A 1 11.07 48.50 34.06
C MET A 1 10.31 48.51 32.75
N ALA A 2 10.52 47.51 31.90
CA ALA A 2 9.79 47.37 30.64
C ALA A 2 8.74 46.26 30.80
N LYS A 3 7.46 46.63 30.64
CA LYS A 3 6.32 45.70 30.58
C LYS A 3 6.55 44.72 29.43
N ARG A 4 6.55 43.42 29.72
CA ARG A 4 6.47 42.38 28.68
C ARG A 4 5.11 42.48 27.99
N PRO A 5 5.03 42.23 26.68
CA PRO A 5 3.76 42.18 25.97
C PRO A 5 2.99 40.94 26.45
N ASP A 6 1.79 41.17 27.00
CA ASP A 6 0.82 40.11 27.26
C ASP A 6 0.44 39.50 25.92
N PHE A 7 0.90 38.27 25.66
CA PHE A 7 0.36 37.47 24.58
C PHE A 7 -1.10 37.18 24.91
N GLU A 8 -2.02 37.66 24.08
CA GLU A 8 -3.44 37.42 24.21
C GLU A 8 -3.70 35.92 24.33
N VAL A 9 -4.10 35.48 25.53
CA VAL A 9 -4.61 34.13 25.77
C VAL A 9 -5.77 33.92 24.80
N SER A 10 -5.63 32.93 23.91
CA SER A 10 -6.60 32.63 22.85
C SER A 10 -7.99 32.40 23.42
N ALA A 11 -9.02 32.75 22.65
CA ALA A 11 -10.42 32.58 23.05
C ALA A 11 -10.74 31.13 23.46
N ASP A 12 -10.08 30.15 22.82
CA ASP A 12 -10.21 28.73 23.13
C ASP A 12 -9.66 28.37 24.51
N MET A 13 -8.56 29.00 24.93
CA MET A 13 -8.02 28.82 26.28
C MET A 13 -8.96 29.40 27.34
N ARG A 14 -9.60 30.54 27.07
CA ARG A 14 -10.61 31.12 27.97
C ARG A 14 -11.87 30.25 28.07
N LEU A 15 -12.28 29.63 26.96
CA LEU A 15 -13.42 28.71 26.93
C LEU A 15 -13.13 27.44 27.75
N LEU A 16 -11.92 26.88 27.61
CA LEU A 16 -11.44 25.75 28.41
C LEU A 16 -11.37 26.08 29.90
N GLU A 17 -10.96 27.30 30.25
CA GLU A 17 -10.84 27.75 31.64
C GLU A 17 -12.21 27.98 32.29
N LEU A 18 -13.18 28.51 31.53
CA LEU A 18 -14.59 28.62 31.94
C LEU A 18 -15.24 27.25 32.14
N GLN A 19 -15.00 26.30 31.23
CA GLN A 19 -15.50 24.93 31.37
C GLN A 19 -14.88 24.22 32.58
N ARG A 20 -13.62 24.52 32.91
CA ARG A 20 -12.95 23.98 34.10
C ARG A 20 -13.49 24.56 35.39
N GLN A 21 -13.76 25.86 35.44
CA GLN A 21 -14.38 26.52 36.59
C GLN A 21 -15.80 25.99 36.84
N ALA A 22 -16.57 25.74 35.78
CA ALA A 22 -17.88 25.10 35.88
C ALA A 22 -17.81 23.66 36.43
N ALA A 23 -16.68 22.96 36.22
CA ALA A 23 -16.43 21.61 36.71
C ALA A 23 -15.76 21.56 38.11
N GLY A 24 -15.57 22.71 38.78
CA GLY A 24 -15.01 22.77 40.14
C GLY A 24 -13.54 22.35 40.25
N ALA A 25 -12.80 22.29 39.14
CA ALA A 25 -11.38 21.92 39.17
C ALA A 25 -10.50 23.10 39.60
N PRO A 26 -9.47 22.89 40.46
CA PRO A 26 -8.61 23.98 40.91
C PRO A 26 -7.80 24.59 39.76
N VAL A 27 -7.67 25.92 39.79
CA VAL A 27 -6.90 26.71 38.83
C VAL A 27 -5.43 26.31 38.95
N ARG A 28 -4.83 25.91 37.83
CA ARG A 28 -3.41 25.55 37.78
C ARG A 28 -2.63 26.78 37.35
N GLU A 29 -1.99 27.47 38.28
CA GLU A 29 -1.00 28.49 37.94
C GLU A 29 0.13 27.84 37.15
N THR A 30 0.22 28.11 35.85
CA THR A 30 1.36 27.71 35.03
C THR A 30 2.54 28.63 35.32
N ARG A 31 3.15 28.43 36.48
CA ARG A 31 4.51 28.91 36.75
C ARG A 31 5.47 27.92 36.12
N TRP A 32 6.04 28.29 34.98
CA TRP A 32 7.19 27.57 34.44
C TRP A 32 8.40 27.93 35.32
N GLU A 33 8.69 27.08 36.30
CA GLU A 33 9.96 27.10 37.02
C GLU A 33 10.89 26.03 36.41
N PRO A 34 12.12 26.38 36.00
CA PRO A 34 13.11 25.39 35.61
C PRO A 34 13.56 24.63 36.87
N ARG A 35 13.12 23.37 36.98
CA ARG A 35 13.47 22.47 38.08
C ARG A 35 14.96 22.11 37.98
N SER A 36 15.76 22.73 38.83
CA SER A 36 17.22 22.53 38.98
C SER A 36 17.58 21.97 40.36
N ALA A 37 16.68 21.17 40.93
CA ALA A 37 16.93 20.38 42.12
C ALA A 37 16.40 18.97 41.83
N ASP A 38 17.03 17.96 42.44
CA ASP A 38 16.84 16.51 42.24
C ASP A 38 17.84 15.86 41.25
N LEU A 39 19.12 16.26 41.28
CA LEU A 39 20.24 15.55 40.61
C LEU A 39 21.13 14.72 41.55
N ASP A 40 20.88 14.69 42.86
CA ASP A 40 21.80 14.04 43.83
C ASP A 40 21.26 12.77 44.52
N GLU A 41 20.06 12.26 44.19
CA GLU A 41 19.46 11.09 44.89
C GLU A 41 19.15 9.87 44.00
N LEU A 42 19.77 9.74 42.83
CA LEU A 42 19.54 8.60 41.91
C LEU A 42 20.77 7.67 41.71
N GLU A 43 21.81 7.78 42.55
CA GLU A 43 23.05 7.00 42.37
C GLU A 43 22.99 5.51 42.78
N ASP A 44 21.89 5.01 43.36
CA ASP A 44 21.85 3.63 43.92
C ASP A 44 20.72 2.72 43.37
N ALA A 45 20.28 2.93 42.13
CA ALA A 45 19.48 1.93 41.41
C ALA A 45 20.39 1.07 40.53
N PRO A 46 20.30 -0.29 40.56
CA PRO A 46 21.07 -1.11 39.65
C PRO A 46 20.62 -0.82 38.21
N HIS A 47 21.48 -0.12 37.46
CA HIS A 47 21.37 -0.03 36.02
C HIS A 47 21.37 -1.46 35.46
N VAL A 48 20.23 -1.91 34.95
CA VAL A 48 20.21 -2.96 33.93
C VAL A 48 20.94 -2.35 32.75
N ALA A 49 22.24 -2.65 32.64
CA ALA A 49 23.07 -2.23 31.53
C ALA A 49 22.40 -2.72 30.24
N GLU A 50 21.84 -1.79 29.49
CA GLU A 50 21.53 -2.01 28.08
C GLU A 50 22.85 -2.38 27.42
N ALA A 51 22.91 -3.60 26.86
CA ALA A 51 24.14 -4.15 26.31
C ALA A 51 24.72 -3.15 25.29
N PRO A 52 26.05 -2.85 25.32
CA PRO A 52 26.64 -1.95 24.36
C PRO A 52 26.42 -2.51 22.95
N THR A 53 25.57 -1.85 22.19
CA THR A 53 25.43 -2.06 20.76
C THR A 53 26.81 -1.83 20.14
N ALA A 54 27.38 -2.89 19.57
CA ALA A 54 28.67 -2.81 18.90
C ALA A 54 28.67 -1.61 17.94
N PRO A 55 29.74 -0.80 17.88
CA PRO A 55 29.78 0.35 16.99
C PRO A 55 29.57 -0.15 15.56
N SER A 56 28.48 0.27 14.91
CA SER A 56 28.29 -0.04 13.52
C SER A 56 29.42 0.63 12.75
N THR A 57 30.20 -0.15 12.00
CA THR A 57 31.39 0.33 11.29
C THR A 57 31.09 1.30 10.14
N GLY A 58 29.81 1.66 9.93
CA GLY A 58 29.36 2.61 8.91
C GLY A 58 28.28 3.57 9.42
N ALA A 59 27.85 4.49 8.55
CA ALA A 59 26.78 5.43 8.83
C ALA A 59 25.40 4.74 8.80
N VAL A 60 24.55 5.02 9.78
CA VAL A 60 23.22 4.42 9.90
C VAL A 60 22.24 5.53 10.27
N LEU A 61 21.30 5.79 9.37
CA LEU A 61 20.27 6.81 9.56
C LEU A 61 19.00 6.19 10.11
N HIS A 62 18.50 6.74 11.21
CA HIS A 62 17.19 6.41 11.76
C HIS A 62 16.19 7.53 11.44
N LEU A 63 15.12 7.20 10.74
CA LEU A 63 14.04 8.10 10.36
C LEU A 63 12.81 7.84 11.24
N ALA A 64 12.23 8.88 11.80
CA ALA A 64 10.99 8.81 12.56
C ALA A 64 10.01 9.89 12.07
N LEU A 65 8.73 9.56 12.04
CA LEU A 65 7.65 10.45 11.64
C LEU A 65 6.58 10.46 12.73
N ALA A 66 6.17 11.65 13.13
CA ALA A 66 5.07 11.89 14.06
C ALA A 66 4.14 12.97 13.49
N ALA A 67 2.85 12.88 13.82
CA ALA A 67 1.91 13.95 13.50
C ALA A 67 0.87 14.13 14.60
N GLY A 68 0.29 15.32 14.70
CA GLY A 68 -0.74 15.62 15.68
C GLY A 68 -1.71 16.68 15.18
N PRO A 69 -3.05 16.46 15.24
CA PRO A 69 -3.73 15.22 15.65
C PRO A 69 -3.71 14.11 14.58
N GLU A 70 -3.74 12.84 14.99
CA GLU A 70 -3.73 11.68 14.07
C GLU A 70 -5.13 11.12 13.75
N ARG A 71 -6.16 11.48 14.53
CA ARG A 71 -7.52 10.95 14.39
C ARG A 71 -8.56 12.06 14.52
N GLY A 72 -9.78 11.79 14.07
CA GLY A 72 -10.88 12.76 14.17
C GLY A 72 -10.74 13.94 13.22
N LEU A 73 -9.92 13.81 12.17
CA LEU A 73 -9.66 14.91 11.25
C LEU A 73 -10.89 15.24 10.40
N ILE A 74 -11.25 16.52 10.40
CA ILE A 74 -12.27 17.09 9.52
C ILE A 74 -11.61 17.91 8.40
N PRO A 75 -12.28 18.12 7.25
CA PRO A 75 -11.79 19.09 6.26
C PRO A 75 -11.53 20.46 6.90
N GLY A 76 -10.41 21.09 6.55
CA GLY A 76 -9.89 22.33 7.14
C GLY A 76 -9.06 22.15 8.42
N ALA A 77 -9.00 20.94 9.00
CA ALA A 77 -8.19 20.70 10.19
C ALA A 77 -6.70 20.87 9.90
N LEU A 78 -5.98 21.41 10.90
CA LEU A 78 -4.53 21.59 10.84
C LEU A 78 -3.83 20.46 11.58
N VAL A 79 -2.91 19.79 10.90
CA VAL A 79 -2.09 18.73 11.47
C VAL A 79 -0.64 19.19 11.48
N SER A 80 0.00 19.14 12.64
CA SER A 80 1.44 19.37 12.78
C SER A 80 2.17 18.08 12.48
N VAL A 81 3.14 18.11 11.58
CA VAL A 81 3.94 16.96 11.14
C VAL A 81 5.39 17.20 11.54
N THR A 82 6.04 16.20 12.11
CA THR A 82 7.45 16.24 12.54
C THR A 82 8.19 15.01 12.03
N LEU A 83 9.27 15.24 11.29
CA LEU A 83 10.22 14.26 10.81
C LEU A 83 11.50 14.42 11.61
N ALA A 84 12.00 13.34 12.20
CA ALA A 84 13.28 13.32 12.89
C ALA A 84 14.20 12.32 12.20
N LEU A 85 15.41 12.76 11.87
CA LEU A 85 16.44 11.95 11.27
C LEU A 85 17.68 11.99 12.16
N SER A 86 18.17 10.85 12.66
CA SER A 86 19.42 10.76 13.41
C SER A 86 20.42 9.83 12.74
N ASN A 87 21.71 10.12 12.88
CA ASN A 87 22.78 9.20 12.49
C ASN A 87 23.27 8.44 13.73
N ASP A 88 22.85 7.19 13.88
CA ASP A 88 23.25 6.33 15.01
C ASP A 88 24.52 5.52 14.68
N GLY A 89 25.09 5.72 13.49
CA GLY A 89 26.31 5.05 13.04
C GLY A 89 27.60 5.72 13.50
N GLY A 90 28.73 5.01 13.38
CA GLY A 90 30.06 5.50 13.79
C GLY A 90 30.76 6.45 12.80
N VAL A 91 30.16 6.71 11.64
CA VAL A 91 30.72 7.52 10.53
C VAL A 91 29.68 8.55 10.08
N PRO A 92 30.07 9.77 9.62
CA PRO A 92 29.13 10.74 9.09
C PRO A 92 28.33 10.22 7.89
N ALA A 93 27.02 10.49 7.89
CA ALA A 93 26.14 10.24 6.75
C ALA A 93 26.21 11.42 5.78
N GLU A 94 26.57 11.17 4.53
CA GLU A 94 26.76 12.20 3.49
C GLU A 94 25.59 12.25 2.50
N GLY A 95 25.38 13.43 1.92
CA GLY A 95 24.39 13.65 0.85
C GLY A 95 22.97 13.25 1.24
N VAL A 96 22.58 13.55 2.49
CA VAL A 96 21.28 13.14 3.02
C VAL A 96 20.16 13.96 2.36
N LEU A 97 19.24 13.26 1.70
CA LEU A 97 18.02 13.80 1.08
C LEU A 97 16.79 13.26 1.79
N LEU A 98 15.83 14.14 2.11
CA LEU A 98 14.58 13.79 2.78
C LEU A 98 13.38 14.19 1.93
N SER A 99 12.48 13.26 1.64
CA SER A 99 11.24 13.48 0.89
C SER A 99 10.04 12.93 1.67
N LEU A 100 8.94 13.66 1.67
CA LEU A 100 7.65 13.24 2.23
C LEU A 100 6.52 13.73 1.32
N PRO A 101 6.18 13.01 0.23
CA PRO A 101 5.14 13.44 -0.69
C PRO A 101 3.79 13.63 0.02
N LEU A 102 3.14 14.77 -0.21
CA LEU A 102 1.83 15.05 0.38
C LEU A 102 0.71 14.34 -0.40
N PRO A 103 -0.25 13.70 0.30
CA PRO A 103 -1.42 13.14 -0.36
C PRO A 103 -2.31 14.26 -0.92
N ALA A 104 -3.01 13.98 -2.04
CA ALA A 104 -3.83 14.98 -2.75
C ALA A 104 -4.92 15.65 -1.89
N ALA A 105 -5.36 15.00 -0.81
CA ALA A 105 -6.34 15.53 0.13
C ALA A 105 -5.68 16.21 1.35
N ALA A 106 -4.42 16.63 1.25
CA ALA A 106 -3.73 17.50 2.18
C ALA A 106 -3.02 18.63 1.43
N ARG A 107 -2.86 19.79 2.07
CA ARG A 107 -2.11 20.93 1.53
C ARG A 107 -1.10 21.40 2.56
N TYR A 108 0.10 21.73 2.12
CA TYR A 108 1.07 22.40 2.97
C TYR A 108 0.57 23.78 3.38
N ARG A 109 0.82 24.17 4.63
CA ARG A 109 0.58 25.53 5.09
C ARG A 109 1.88 26.34 5.04
N SER A 110 1.96 27.25 4.07
CA SER A 110 3.05 28.21 3.92
C SER A 110 3.39 28.94 5.22
N GLY A 111 4.68 29.21 5.43
CA GLY A 111 5.26 29.84 6.61
C GLY A 111 5.39 28.93 7.84
N THR A 112 5.17 27.61 7.71
CA THR A 112 5.25 26.69 8.85
C THR A 112 6.43 25.73 8.81
N LEU A 113 7.14 25.63 7.68
CA LEU A 113 8.31 24.79 7.55
C LEU A 113 9.47 25.29 8.42
N GLN A 114 10.00 24.38 9.24
CA GLN A 114 11.14 24.63 10.11
C GLN A 114 12.10 23.45 10.08
N ARG A 115 13.40 23.76 10.17
CA ARG A 115 14.48 22.80 10.42
C ARG A 115 15.14 23.14 11.76
N ASP A 116 15.18 22.18 12.67
CA ASP A 116 15.78 22.34 14.00
C ASP A 116 15.28 23.61 14.72
N ALA A 117 13.96 23.82 14.66
CA ALA A 117 13.23 24.98 15.17
C ALA A 117 13.57 26.33 14.50
N ARG A 118 14.31 26.34 13.38
CA ARG A 118 14.57 27.53 12.57
C ARG A 118 13.68 27.54 11.33
N PRO A 119 13.03 28.67 10.99
CA PRO A 119 12.21 28.75 9.80
C PRO A 119 13.04 28.50 8.53
N LEU A 120 12.45 27.79 7.59
CA LEU A 120 12.96 27.65 6.23
C LEU A 120 12.05 28.41 5.26
N ASP A 121 12.61 28.82 4.14
CA ASP A 121 11.83 29.44 3.07
C ASP A 121 10.83 28.44 2.47
N ASP A 122 9.64 28.92 2.13
CA ASP A 122 8.57 28.08 1.59
C ASP A 122 8.93 27.41 0.27
N GLU A 123 9.86 27.96 -0.50
CA GLU A 123 10.39 27.35 -1.74
C GLU A 123 11.01 25.97 -1.46
N ARG A 124 11.59 25.76 -0.27
CA ARG A 124 12.15 24.47 0.16
C ARG A 124 11.09 23.41 0.41
N SER A 125 9.82 23.80 0.55
CA SER A 125 8.73 22.85 0.72
C SER A 125 8.49 22.04 -0.57
N GLU A 126 8.73 22.62 -1.74
CA GLU A 126 8.63 21.91 -3.03
C GLU A 126 9.68 20.80 -3.13
N GLU A 127 10.90 21.04 -2.64
CA GLU A 127 11.95 20.03 -2.54
C GLU A 127 11.53 18.88 -1.60
N LEU A 128 11.00 19.21 -0.41
CA LEU A 128 10.56 18.21 0.59
C LEU A 128 9.41 17.34 0.08
N PHE A 129 8.47 17.89 -0.69
CA PHE A 129 7.29 17.17 -1.18
C PHE A 129 7.50 16.52 -2.56
N GLY A 130 8.65 16.77 -3.20
CA GLY A 130 9.04 16.23 -4.49
C GLY A 130 10.28 15.34 -4.40
N GLU A 131 11.34 15.72 -5.12
CA GLU A 131 12.56 14.94 -5.32
C GLU A 131 13.43 14.77 -4.06
N GLY A 132 13.25 15.64 -3.05
CA GLY A 132 13.91 15.56 -1.75
C GLY A 132 14.61 16.85 -1.33
N LEU A 133 14.41 17.23 -0.07
CA LEU A 133 15.09 18.33 0.61
C LEU A 133 16.50 17.90 1.04
N ALA A 134 17.51 18.68 0.68
CA ALA A 134 18.89 18.44 1.10
C ALA A 134 19.10 18.78 2.58
N ILE A 135 19.37 17.76 3.40
CA ILE A 135 19.76 17.91 4.81
C ILE A 135 21.25 18.20 4.93
N GLY A 136 22.08 17.61 4.05
CA GLY A 136 23.53 17.75 4.06
C GLY A 136 24.21 16.53 4.70
N ALA A 137 25.34 16.75 5.37
CA ALA A 137 26.00 15.71 6.14
C ALA A 137 25.46 15.68 7.58
N LEU A 138 25.30 14.50 8.16
CA LEU A 138 24.97 14.31 9.58
C LEU A 138 26.11 13.55 10.27
N ALA A 139 26.75 14.19 11.24
CA ALA A 139 27.79 13.57 12.05
C ALA A 139 27.24 12.41 12.90
N PRO A 140 28.10 11.48 13.37
CA PRO A 140 27.70 10.45 14.33
C PRO A 140 27.01 11.05 15.56
N GLY A 141 25.83 10.52 15.91
CA GLY A 141 24.98 11.00 16.99
C GLY A 141 24.19 12.28 16.70
N GLU A 142 24.37 12.90 15.52
CA GLU A 142 23.65 14.11 15.15
C GLU A 142 22.19 13.81 14.76
N ARG A 143 21.30 14.74 15.07
CA ARG A 143 19.87 14.67 14.71
C ARG A 143 19.44 15.96 14.01
N CYS A 144 18.68 15.80 12.93
CA CYS A 144 17.98 16.87 12.23
C CYS A 144 16.47 16.65 12.35
N THR A 145 15.72 17.72 12.61
CA THR A 145 14.26 17.69 12.75
C THR A 145 13.64 18.64 11.73
N ILE A 146 12.70 18.14 10.93
CA ILE A 146 11.86 18.96 10.04
C ILE A 146 10.44 18.97 10.56
N SER A 147 9.88 20.15 10.80
CA SER A 147 8.50 20.30 11.26
C SER A 147 7.72 21.28 10.39
N TYR A 148 6.46 20.97 10.12
CA TYR A 148 5.56 21.83 9.35
C TYR A 148 4.10 21.50 9.65
N ARG A 149 3.17 22.29 9.10
CA ARG A 149 1.72 22.02 9.20
C ARG A 149 1.12 21.72 7.85
N ILE A 150 0.13 20.84 7.86
CA ILE A 150 -0.74 20.56 6.71
C ILE A 150 -2.20 20.89 7.06
N GLU A 151 -2.92 21.35 6.05
CA GLU A 151 -4.36 21.50 6.07
C GLU A 151 -5.01 20.27 5.43
N VAL A 152 -5.98 19.68 6.12
CA VAL A 152 -6.72 18.50 5.67
C VAL A 152 -7.76 18.94 4.64
N GLY A 153 -7.62 18.53 3.38
CA GLY A 153 -8.61 18.77 2.33
C GLY A 153 -9.90 17.95 2.50
N ALA A 154 -10.89 18.18 1.64
CA ALA A 154 -12.13 17.39 1.64
C ALA A 154 -11.89 15.91 1.30
N GLY A 155 -12.66 15.00 1.91
CA GLY A 155 -12.59 13.57 1.64
C GLY A 155 -13.01 12.71 2.82
N VAL A 156 -13.25 11.43 2.55
CA VAL A 156 -13.63 10.42 3.55
C VAL A 156 -12.52 9.39 3.81
N THR A 157 -11.49 9.38 2.95
CA THR A 157 -10.37 8.45 3.07
C THR A 157 -9.32 9.00 4.05
N PRO A 158 -8.76 8.16 4.94
CA PRO A 158 -7.60 8.51 5.75
C PRO A 158 -6.42 8.99 4.90
N LEU A 159 -5.61 9.89 5.45
CA LEU A 159 -4.40 10.38 4.80
C LEU A 159 -3.24 9.45 5.17
N LEU A 160 -2.39 9.11 4.21
CA LEU A 160 -1.19 8.30 4.45
C LEU A 160 0.04 9.14 4.14
N LEU A 161 0.92 9.31 5.12
CA LEU A 161 2.19 10.02 5.02
C LEU A 161 3.31 8.98 4.96
N LEU A 162 4.06 8.95 3.85
CA LEU A 162 5.15 8.00 3.63
C LEU A 162 6.49 8.74 3.52
N PRO A 163 7.31 8.74 4.58
CA PRO A 163 8.58 9.45 4.56
C PRO A 163 9.65 8.60 3.88
N HIS A 164 10.52 9.25 3.11
CA HIS A 164 11.64 8.62 2.43
C HIS A 164 12.91 9.43 2.71
N ALA A 165 13.98 8.77 3.12
CA ALA A 165 15.30 9.37 3.18
C ALA A 165 16.28 8.58 2.32
N ARG A 166 17.27 9.27 1.74
CA ARG A 166 18.37 8.71 0.98
C ARG A 166 19.68 9.32 1.46
N SER A 167 20.76 8.58 1.36
CA SER A 167 22.13 9.03 1.65
C SER A 167 23.08 8.36 0.67
N LEU A 168 24.26 8.95 0.47
CA LEU A 168 25.30 8.39 -0.38
C LEU A 168 26.00 7.19 0.25
N ASN A 169 26.10 7.15 1.59
CA ASN A 169 26.94 6.20 2.32
C ASN A 169 26.27 5.61 3.59
N ALA A 170 25.02 5.97 3.88
CA ALA A 170 24.31 5.49 5.07
C ALA A 170 23.09 4.62 4.74
N ALA A 171 22.91 3.54 5.50
CA ALA A 171 21.68 2.75 5.46
C ALA A 171 20.54 3.50 6.20
N VAL A 172 19.32 3.49 5.68
CA VAL A 172 18.16 4.17 6.29
C VAL A 172 17.23 3.16 6.93
N ILE A 173 16.92 3.36 8.21
CA ILE A 173 16.04 2.53 9.04
C ILE A 173 14.87 3.40 9.51
N GLY A 174 13.64 2.86 9.53
CA GLY A 174 12.52 3.52 10.25
C GLY A 174 11.49 4.29 9.41
N ALA A 175 11.47 4.17 8.08
CA ALA A 175 10.48 4.81 7.20
C ALA A 175 9.04 4.23 7.31
N ARG A 176 8.46 4.17 8.51
CA ARG A 176 7.10 3.66 8.71
C ARG A 176 6.07 4.68 8.21
N PRO A 177 5.07 4.24 7.44
CA PRO A 177 4.00 5.11 6.97
C PRO A 177 3.08 5.50 8.15
N LEU A 178 2.70 6.78 8.22
CA LEU A 178 1.79 7.29 9.24
C LEU A 178 0.39 7.51 8.64
N ARG A 179 -0.63 6.90 9.25
CA ARG A 179 -2.03 7.01 8.81
C ARG A 179 -2.79 8.00 9.69
N LEU A 180 -3.27 9.08 9.09
CA LEU A 180 -4.14 10.06 9.74
C LEU A 180 -5.60 9.73 9.47
N ALA A 181 -6.35 9.35 10.51
CA ALA A 181 -7.75 8.99 10.42
C ALA A 181 -8.67 10.21 10.44
N ARG A 182 -9.66 10.21 9.54
CA ARG A 182 -10.70 11.24 9.52
C ARG A 182 -11.80 10.94 10.53
N GLY A 183 -12.41 11.99 11.08
CA GLY A 183 -13.64 11.85 11.85
C GLY A 183 -14.74 11.29 10.94
N GLY A 184 -15.48 10.28 11.41
CA GLY A 184 -16.64 9.76 10.68
C GLY A 184 -17.59 10.90 10.33
N SER A 185 -18.21 10.81 9.15
CA SER A 185 -19.10 11.84 8.60
C SER A 185 -20.38 12.00 9.43
N GLY A 186 -20.28 12.61 10.60
CA GLY A 186 -21.32 13.51 11.08
C GLY A 186 -21.01 14.86 10.44
N THR A 187 -21.52 15.12 9.24
CA THR A 187 -21.58 16.50 8.77
C THR A 187 -22.30 17.31 9.85
N ALA A 188 -21.90 18.55 10.13
CA ALA A 188 -22.63 19.43 11.04
C ALA A 188 -24.14 19.54 10.68
N PHE A 189 -24.49 19.19 9.44
CA PHE A 189 -25.85 18.99 8.95
C PHE A 189 -26.62 17.86 9.67
N SER A 190 -25.96 16.76 10.04
CA SER A 190 -26.59 15.66 10.78
C SER A 190 -26.92 16.00 12.25
N ALA A 191 -26.20 16.94 12.86
CA ALA A 191 -26.55 17.46 14.18
C ALA A 191 -27.74 18.43 14.11
N ALA A 192 -27.78 19.29 13.09
CA ALA A 192 -28.90 20.19 12.84
C ALA A 192 -30.19 19.42 12.50
N VAL A 193 -30.12 18.43 11.61
CA VAL A 193 -31.25 17.56 11.26
C VAL A 193 -31.69 16.69 12.44
N ARG A 194 -30.78 16.24 13.30
CA ARG A 194 -31.14 15.48 14.52
C ARG A 194 -31.75 16.37 15.61
N SER A 195 -31.39 17.65 15.66
CA SER A 195 -32.06 18.65 16.51
C SER A 195 -33.45 19.01 15.97
N GLU A 196 -33.60 19.15 14.65
CA GLU A 196 -34.90 19.39 13.99
C GLU A 196 -35.84 18.17 14.10
N LEU A 197 -35.30 16.95 14.06
CA LEU A 197 -36.09 15.72 14.24
C LEU A 197 -36.46 15.47 15.71
N ALA A 198 -35.76 16.10 16.66
CA ALA A 198 -36.07 16.04 18.10
C ALA A 198 -37.19 17.01 18.51
N ASP A 199 -37.49 18.00 17.68
CA ASP A 199 -38.58 18.98 17.89
C ASP A 199 -39.92 18.55 17.23
N ILE A 200 -40.00 17.33 16.69
CA ILE A 200 -41.29 16.77 16.27
C ILE A 200 -42.03 16.31 17.53
N PRO A 201 -43.18 16.93 17.90
CA PRO A 201 -43.94 16.50 19.06
C PRO A 201 -44.43 15.06 18.85
N ALA A 202 -44.15 14.20 19.84
CA ALA A 202 -44.60 12.82 19.85
C ALA A 202 -46.12 12.73 19.60
N PRO A 203 -46.60 11.84 18.72
CA PRO A 203 -48.02 11.61 18.58
C PRO A 203 -48.59 11.06 19.89
N ALA A 204 -49.73 11.61 20.30
CA ALA A 204 -50.46 11.22 21.51
C ALA A 204 -50.84 9.72 21.50
N PRO A 205 -51.01 9.09 22.68
CA PRO A 205 -51.24 7.65 22.77
C PRO A 205 -52.70 7.32 22.48
N SER A 206 -52.97 6.76 21.31
CA SER A 206 -54.23 6.04 21.04
C SER A 206 -54.05 5.07 19.88
N GLU A 207 -53.80 3.80 20.22
CA GLU A 207 -54.41 2.56 19.67
C GLU A 207 -53.45 1.34 19.82
N PRO A 208 -53.96 0.14 20.10
CA PRO A 208 -53.17 -0.98 20.58
C PRO A 208 -52.33 -1.64 19.48
N ALA A 209 -51.17 -2.16 19.88
CA ALA A 209 -50.26 -2.90 19.02
C ALA A 209 -50.95 -4.09 18.34
N VAL A 210 -50.82 -4.17 17.01
CA VAL A 210 -51.07 -5.39 16.26
C VAL A 210 -49.90 -6.33 16.54
N GLU A 211 -50.13 -7.36 17.35
CA GLU A 211 -49.21 -8.49 17.49
C GLU A 211 -49.02 -9.16 16.12
N LEU A 212 -47.77 -9.25 15.66
CA LEU A 212 -47.42 -10.07 14.52
C LEU A 212 -47.51 -11.55 14.95
N PRO A 213 -48.14 -12.44 14.16
CA PRO A 213 -48.19 -13.85 14.49
C PRO A 213 -46.78 -14.45 14.46
N ILE A 214 -46.42 -15.10 15.56
CA ILE A 214 -45.27 -16.01 15.65
C ILE A 214 -45.64 -17.22 14.79
N TYR A 215 -44.93 -17.47 13.71
CA TYR A 215 -45.04 -18.73 12.96
C TYR A 215 -44.36 -19.83 13.77
N GLU A 216 -45.14 -20.70 14.39
CA GLU A 216 -44.69 -22.02 14.86
C GLU A 216 -44.58 -22.91 13.62
N LEU A 217 -43.38 -23.43 13.35
CA LEU A 217 -43.15 -24.45 12.31
C LEU A 217 -43.97 -25.69 12.67
N ASP A 218 -44.59 -26.32 11.68
CA ASP A 218 -45.31 -27.57 11.91
C ASP A 218 -44.35 -28.76 12.07
N GLU A 219 -44.85 -29.87 12.63
CA GLU A 219 -44.04 -31.06 12.94
C GLU A 219 -43.41 -31.69 11.67
N GLU A 220 -43.95 -31.41 10.48
CA GLU A 220 -43.43 -31.88 9.19
C GLU A 220 -42.21 -31.07 8.75
N GLU A 221 -42.24 -29.73 8.84
CA GLU A 221 -41.07 -28.87 8.57
C GLU A 221 -39.94 -29.10 9.58
N GLN A 222 -40.27 -29.45 10.82
CA GLN A 222 -39.28 -29.73 11.86
C GLN A 222 -38.54 -31.06 11.58
N LEU A 223 -39.22 -32.06 11.02
CA LEU A 223 -38.62 -33.33 10.59
C LEU A 223 -37.72 -33.17 9.35
N GLU A 224 -38.08 -32.31 8.40
CA GLU A 224 -37.21 -32.01 7.25
C GLU A 224 -35.91 -31.33 7.68
N TYR A 225 -35.98 -30.43 8.67
CA TYR A 225 -34.79 -29.74 9.19
C TYR A 225 -33.84 -30.71 9.93
N GLU A 226 -34.38 -31.64 10.72
CA GLU A 226 -33.60 -32.65 11.43
C GLU A 226 -32.99 -33.70 10.48
N ALA A 227 -33.71 -34.10 9.44
CA ALA A 227 -33.20 -35.02 8.42
C ALA A 227 -32.03 -34.43 7.64
N THR A 228 -32.09 -33.12 7.34
CA THR A 228 -31.02 -32.41 6.62
C THR A 228 -29.77 -32.24 7.50
N ALA A 229 -29.96 -32.01 8.81
CA ALA A 229 -28.87 -31.95 9.77
C ALA A 229 -28.17 -33.30 9.99
N ALA A 230 -28.93 -34.41 9.99
CA ALA A 230 -28.39 -35.76 10.11
C ALA A 230 -27.56 -36.19 8.89
N ALA A 231 -27.94 -35.75 7.68
CA ALA A 231 -27.21 -36.04 6.44
C ALA A 231 -25.84 -35.33 6.36
N LEU A 232 -25.69 -34.18 7.03
CA LEU A 232 -24.44 -33.41 7.05
C LEU A 232 -23.42 -33.90 8.10
N SER A 233 -23.83 -34.75 9.05
CA SER A 233 -22.97 -35.23 10.14
C SER A 233 -22.27 -36.57 9.87
N THR A 234 -22.52 -37.25 8.75
CA THR A 234 -21.94 -38.58 8.46
C THR A 234 -20.61 -38.58 7.71
N ALA A 235 -20.01 -37.42 7.45
CA ALA A 235 -18.68 -37.31 6.84
C ALA A 235 -17.58 -37.02 7.88
N ALA A 236 -17.34 -37.96 8.80
CA ALA A 236 -16.14 -37.97 9.64
C ALA A 236 -15.45 -39.34 9.54
N PRO A 237 -14.14 -39.41 9.23
CA PRO A 237 -13.44 -40.70 9.16
C PRO A 237 -13.22 -41.27 10.59
N PRO A 238 -13.19 -42.60 10.74
CA PRO A 238 -13.11 -43.23 12.05
C PRO A 238 -11.71 -43.12 12.68
N PHE A 239 -11.70 -42.79 13.97
CA PHE A 239 -10.58 -42.99 14.88
C PHE A 239 -10.28 -44.49 15.01
N VAL A 240 -9.02 -44.89 14.80
CA VAL A 240 -8.51 -46.23 15.12
C VAL A 240 -7.83 -46.16 16.49
N GLN A 241 -8.33 -46.95 17.44
CA GLN A 241 -7.72 -47.18 18.75
C GLN A 241 -6.47 -48.06 18.63
N THR A 242 -5.46 -47.69 19.39
CA THR A 242 -4.19 -48.39 19.55
C THR A 242 -4.31 -49.51 20.61
N ALA A 243 -3.79 -50.71 20.31
CA ALA A 243 -3.19 -51.57 21.32
C ALA A 243 -2.17 -52.57 20.70
N GLU A 244 -0.92 -52.40 21.12
CA GLU A 244 0.04 -53.46 21.53
C GLU A 244 0.64 -54.46 20.51
N ALA A 245 1.94 -54.27 20.25
CA ALA A 245 3.06 -55.24 20.42
C ALA A 245 4.17 -54.99 19.37
N ALA A 246 5.38 -54.69 19.86
CA ALA A 246 6.56 -54.37 19.06
C ALA A 246 7.15 -55.60 18.32
N PRO A 247 7.55 -55.44 17.04
CA PRO A 247 8.90 -55.88 16.61
C PRO A 247 9.51 -54.95 15.52
N PRO A 248 10.74 -55.22 15.05
CA PRO A 248 11.88 -54.30 15.09
C PRO A 248 11.77 -53.05 14.19
N GLU A 249 12.43 -52.00 14.64
CA GLU A 249 12.51 -50.63 14.10
C GLU A 249 12.60 -50.57 12.56
N PRO A 250 11.52 -50.13 11.86
CA PRO A 250 11.58 -49.85 10.43
C PRO A 250 12.32 -48.53 10.19
N ALA A 251 13.16 -48.51 9.16
CA ALA A 251 13.96 -47.37 8.73
C ALA A 251 13.15 -46.06 8.74
N PRO A 252 13.76 -44.92 9.13
CA PRO A 252 13.06 -43.66 9.31
C PRO A 252 12.23 -43.33 8.07
N ALA A 253 10.92 -43.18 8.27
CA ALA A 253 9.99 -42.79 7.21
C ALA A 253 10.53 -41.53 6.51
N PRO A 254 10.52 -41.47 5.17
CA PRO A 254 10.94 -40.27 4.45
C PRO A 254 10.12 -39.09 4.97
N ALA A 255 10.82 -38.02 5.36
CA ALA A 255 10.19 -36.80 5.84
C ALA A 255 9.04 -36.39 4.90
N PRO A 256 7.88 -35.97 5.41
CA PRO A 256 6.75 -35.56 4.58
C PRO A 256 7.25 -34.51 3.58
N LEU A 257 7.15 -34.83 2.28
CA LEU A 257 7.52 -33.91 1.21
C LEU A 257 6.85 -32.57 1.48
N ALA A 258 7.67 -31.53 1.68
CA ALA A 258 7.19 -30.18 1.92
C ALA A 258 6.19 -29.84 0.81
N ARG A 259 4.93 -29.57 1.16
CA ARG A 259 3.92 -29.14 0.18
C ARG A 259 4.44 -27.87 -0.47
N SER A 260 4.65 -27.90 -1.77
CA SER A 260 5.04 -26.73 -2.56
C SER A 260 3.98 -25.65 -2.38
N ALA A 261 4.42 -24.41 -2.15
CA ALA A 261 3.50 -23.29 -2.11
C ALA A 261 2.74 -23.19 -3.43
N PRO A 262 1.45 -22.82 -3.41
CA PRO A 262 0.69 -22.67 -4.64
C PRO A 262 1.29 -21.59 -5.53
N ALA A 263 1.40 -21.88 -6.83
CA ALA A 263 1.96 -20.96 -7.80
C ALA A 263 1.09 -20.86 -9.06
N LEU A 264 1.12 -19.70 -9.70
CA LEU A 264 0.57 -19.48 -11.04
C LEU A 264 1.70 -19.44 -12.04
N HIS A 265 1.45 -19.93 -13.26
CA HIS A 265 2.46 -20.01 -14.30
C HIS A 265 2.02 -19.31 -15.59
N ARG A 266 2.96 -18.86 -16.41
CA ARG A 266 2.67 -18.38 -17.77
C ARG A 266 3.78 -18.80 -18.71
N ARG A 267 3.40 -19.36 -19.85
CA ARG A 267 4.36 -19.69 -20.91
C ARG A 267 4.47 -18.55 -21.88
N LEU A 268 5.70 -18.19 -22.23
CA LEU A 268 6.01 -17.26 -23.30
C LEU A 268 6.87 -17.96 -24.34
N ASP A 269 6.44 -17.89 -25.59
CA ASP A 269 7.18 -18.41 -26.72
C ASP A 269 8.26 -17.42 -27.19
N ARG A 270 9.19 -17.93 -27.99
CA ARG A 270 10.25 -17.12 -28.61
C ARG A 270 9.71 -15.96 -29.45
N ALA A 271 8.57 -16.15 -30.10
CA ALA A 271 7.95 -15.13 -30.95
C ALA A 271 7.48 -13.92 -30.13
N SER A 272 6.91 -14.16 -28.95
CA SER A 272 6.47 -13.14 -28.00
C SER A 272 7.66 -12.35 -27.45
N VAL A 273 8.74 -13.03 -27.08
CA VAL A 273 9.98 -12.36 -26.61
C VAL A 273 10.55 -11.47 -27.71
N ALA A 274 10.64 -11.97 -28.94
CA ALA A 274 11.12 -11.19 -30.08
C ALA A 274 10.20 -9.99 -30.41
N PHE A 275 8.89 -10.11 -30.18
CA PHE A 275 7.96 -9.00 -30.30
C PHE A 275 8.27 -7.89 -29.29
N PHE A 276 8.52 -8.23 -28.03
CA PHE A 276 8.87 -7.24 -27.00
C PHE A 276 10.26 -6.65 -27.23
N GLU A 277 11.24 -7.42 -27.69
CA GLU A 277 12.56 -6.91 -28.09
C GLU A 277 12.44 -5.80 -29.14
N ARG A 278 11.62 -6.02 -30.18
CA ARG A 278 11.35 -4.98 -31.19
C ARG A 278 10.58 -3.79 -30.62
N SER A 279 9.64 -4.04 -29.71
CA SER A 279 8.81 -3.00 -29.10
C SER A 279 9.60 -2.08 -28.17
N PHE A 280 10.63 -2.61 -27.51
CA PHE A 280 11.52 -1.86 -26.61
C PHE A 280 12.90 -1.57 -27.21
N ALA A 281 13.05 -1.65 -28.54
CA ALA A 281 14.32 -1.36 -29.20
C ALA A 281 14.80 0.09 -28.96
N ALA A 282 16.12 0.32 -29.04
CA ALA A 282 16.68 1.66 -28.88
C ALA A 282 16.20 2.62 -29.99
N GLY A 283 15.80 3.83 -29.60
CA GLY A 283 15.49 4.94 -30.52
C GLY A 283 14.01 5.30 -30.67
N ARG A 284 13.07 4.42 -30.28
CA ARG A 284 11.64 4.77 -30.17
C ARG A 284 11.21 4.44 -28.75
N GLY A 285 11.10 5.45 -27.88
CA GLY A 285 10.61 5.26 -26.51
C GLY A 285 9.30 4.48 -26.55
N ALA A 286 9.17 3.45 -25.71
CA ALA A 286 8.00 2.61 -25.75
C ALA A 286 6.81 3.37 -25.15
N THR A 287 5.64 3.21 -25.78
CA THR A 287 4.41 3.83 -25.27
C THR A 287 3.92 3.12 -24.01
N LEU A 288 3.12 3.78 -23.19
CA LEU A 288 2.43 3.12 -22.07
C LEU A 288 1.57 1.94 -22.55
N VAL A 289 1.08 1.94 -23.79
CA VAL A 289 0.40 0.78 -24.37
C VAL A 289 1.33 -0.42 -24.53
N ALA A 290 2.57 -0.19 -25.00
CA ALA A 290 3.55 -1.27 -25.13
C ALA A 290 3.90 -1.86 -23.75
N HIS A 291 4.01 -1.02 -22.72
CA HIS A 291 4.16 -1.49 -21.33
C HIS A 291 2.95 -2.22 -20.81
N ALA A 292 1.73 -1.76 -21.13
CA ALA A 292 0.52 -2.46 -20.75
C ALA A 292 0.45 -3.86 -21.39
N LEU A 293 0.82 -3.99 -22.68
CA LEU A 293 0.92 -5.30 -23.35
C LEU A 293 1.99 -6.19 -22.73
N PHE A 294 3.15 -5.61 -22.38
CA PHE A 294 4.23 -6.34 -21.74
C PHE A 294 3.83 -6.83 -20.34
N ALA A 295 3.21 -5.97 -19.53
CA ALA A 295 2.68 -6.34 -18.22
C ALA A 295 1.62 -7.45 -18.32
N SER A 296 0.72 -7.40 -19.31
CA SER A 296 -0.23 -8.48 -19.57
C SER A 296 0.48 -9.80 -19.93
N ALA A 297 1.58 -9.75 -20.68
CA ALA A 297 2.37 -10.94 -21.00
C ALA A 297 3.15 -11.49 -19.79
N LEU A 298 3.51 -10.62 -18.84
CA LEU A 298 4.14 -11.01 -17.57
C LEU A 298 3.14 -11.54 -16.52
N ALA A 299 1.83 -11.40 -16.75
CA ALA A 299 0.82 -11.87 -15.81
C ALA A 299 0.69 -13.40 -15.85
N CYS A 300 0.88 -14.03 -14.69
CA CYS A 300 0.73 -15.47 -14.49
C CYS A 300 -0.75 -15.83 -14.31
N VAL A 301 -1.19 -16.86 -15.04
CA VAL A 301 -2.59 -17.30 -15.06
C VAL A 301 -2.66 -18.82 -15.13
N ASP A 302 -3.65 -19.40 -14.48
CA ASP A 302 -3.75 -20.85 -14.44
C ASP A 302 -4.28 -21.44 -15.75
N GLY A 303 -3.59 -22.42 -16.34
CA GLY A 303 -4.03 -23.27 -17.46
C GLY A 303 -4.54 -22.60 -18.76
N GLU A 304 -4.79 -23.42 -19.79
CA GLU A 304 -5.27 -22.97 -21.12
C GLU A 304 -6.76 -22.54 -21.14
N ALA A 305 -7.51 -22.77 -20.07
CA ALA A 305 -8.96 -22.53 -20.00
C ALA A 305 -9.38 -21.57 -18.89
N SER A 306 -8.48 -20.80 -18.27
CA SER A 306 -8.91 -19.83 -17.27
C SER A 306 -9.63 -18.65 -17.94
N SER A 307 -10.76 -18.28 -17.35
CA SER A 307 -11.50 -17.08 -17.69
C SER A 307 -10.60 -15.82 -17.61
N LEU A 308 -9.52 -15.90 -16.82
CA LEU A 308 -8.50 -14.89 -16.64
C LEU A 308 -7.59 -14.72 -17.85
N LEU A 309 -7.16 -15.82 -18.49
CA LEU A 309 -6.43 -15.74 -19.75
C LEU A 309 -7.26 -15.04 -20.84
N ALA A 310 -8.52 -15.47 -20.99
CA ALA A 310 -9.45 -14.81 -21.92
C ALA A 310 -9.69 -13.32 -21.58
N HIS A 311 -9.60 -12.95 -20.29
CA HIS A 311 -9.62 -11.56 -19.88
C HIS A 311 -8.37 -10.80 -20.35
N LEU A 312 -7.17 -11.34 -20.10
CA LEU A 312 -5.90 -10.73 -20.54
C LEU A 312 -5.84 -10.59 -22.07
N ASP A 313 -6.32 -11.57 -22.82
CA ASP A 313 -6.36 -11.50 -24.28
C ASP A 313 -7.32 -10.41 -24.78
N ARG A 314 -8.51 -10.30 -24.16
CA ARG A 314 -9.44 -9.20 -24.43
C ARG A 314 -8.83 -7.85 -24.09
N GLN A 315 -8.08 -7.75 -23.01
CA GLN A 315 -7.34 -6.54 -22.63
C GLN A 315 -6.25 -6.19 -23.66
N ALA A 316 -5.48 -7.17 -24.14
CA ALA A 316 -4.47 -6.97 -25.17
C ALA A 316 -5.09 -6.50 -26.49
N ALA A 317 -6.19 -7.11 -26.92
CA ALA A 317 -6.95 -6.68 -28.10
C ALA A 317 -7.49 -5.24 -27.94
N LEU A 318 -7.95 -4.91 -26.74
CA LEU A 318 -8.43 -3.58 -26.39
C LEU A 318 -7.32 -2.52 -26.45
N LEU A 319 -6.13 -2.83 -25.95
CA LEU A 319 -4.94 -1.97 -26.06
C LEU A 319 -4.50 -1.77 -27.52
N HIS A 320 -4.58 -2.82 -28.33
CA HIS A 320 -4.31 -2.70 -29.77
C HIS A 320 -5.29 -1.73 -30.45
N ARG A 321 -6.58 -1.82 -30.11
CA ARG A 321 -7.62 -0.90 -30.60
C ARG A 321 -7.36 0.55 -30.14
N ILE A 322 -6.97 0.77 -28.88
CA ILE A 322 -6.56 2.10 -28.38
C ILE A 322 -5.42 2.65 -29.23
N THR A 323 -4.40 1.83 -29.49
CA THR A 323 -3.24 2.24 -30.31
C THR A 323 -3.66 2.63 -31.73
N LEU A 324 -4.56 1.87 -32.34
CA LEU A 324 -5.07 2.15 -33.68
C LEU A 324 -5.89 3.44 -33.71
N HIS A 325 -6.79 3.64 -32.74
CA HIS A 325 -7.57 4.89 -32.61
C HIS A 325 -6.67 6.11 -32.41
N ALA A 326 -5.61 5.97 -31.62
CA ALA A 326 -4.64 7.03 -31.41
C ALA A 326 -3.90 7.39 -32.72
N LYS A 327 -3.52 6.39 -33.53
CA LYS A 327 -2.86 6.59 -34.83
C LYS A 327 -3.72 7.31 -35.86
N ILE A 328 -5.04 7.10 -35.83
CA ILE A 328 -6.00 7.78 -36.73
C ILE A 328 -6.51 9.12 -36.17
N GLY A 329 -5.97 9.59 -35.04
CA GLY A 329 -6.40 10.85 -34.42
C GLY A 329 -7.80 10.82 -33.82
N ARG A 330 -8.36 9.64 -33.55
CA ARG A 330 -9.70 9.49 -32.98
C ARG A 330 -9.62 9.63 -31.45
N ALA A 331 -10.15 10.73 -30.94
CA ALA A 331 -10.28 10.96 -29.51
C ALA A 331 -11.44 10.13 -28.94
N GLU A 332 -11.12 9.02 -28.28
CA GLU A 332 -12.07 8.26 -27.46
C GLU A 332 -11.71 8.40 -25.98
N LYS A 333 -12.71 8.23 -25.10
CA LYS A 333 -12.49 8.30 -23.66
C LYS A 333 -11.93 6.96 -23.19
N LEU A 334 -10.94 6.96 -22.30
CA LEU A 334 -10.42 5.69 -21.74
C LEU A 334 -11.53 4.83 -21.10
N ALA A 335 -12.57 5.47 -20.55
CA ALA A 335 -13.74 4.80 -19.99
C ALA A 335 -14.57 3.98 -21.01
N SER A 336 -14.54 4.31 -22.32
CA SER A 336 -15.20 3.48 -23.34
C SER A 336 -14.47 2.16 -23.61
N TYR A 337 -13.34 1.96 -22.94
CA TYR A 337 -12.55 0.73 -22.94
C TYR A 337 -12.58 0.02 -21.58
N ALA A 338 -13.55 0.35 -20.72
CA ALA A 338 -13.93 -0.54 -19.63
C ALA A 338 -14.44 -1.83 -20.30
N GLY A 339 -13.61 -2.89 -20.30
CA GLY A 339 -14.03 -4.20 -20.78
C GLY A 339 -15.25 -4.71 -20.00
N GLU A 340 -15.83 -5.81 -20.44
CA GLU A 340 -16.93 -6.45 -19.70
C GLU A 340 -16.49 -6.83 -18.29
N ALA A 341 -17.44 -6.73 -17.35
CA ALA A 341 -17.26 -7.21 -15.99
C ALA A 341 -16.81 -8.67 -16.02
N PHE A 342 -15.86 -8.97 -15.15
CA PHE A 342 -15.16 -10.23 -15.18
C PHE A 342 -14.98 -10.73 -13.75
N VAL A 343 -15.40 -11.98 -13.50
CA VAL A 343 -15.17 -12.68 -12.24
C VAL A 343 -14.14 -13.76 -12.53
N PRO A 344 -12.87 -13.58 -12.13
CA PRO A 344 -11.87 -14.62 -12.31
C PRO A 344 -12.17 -15.80 -11.40
N THR A 345 -12.07 -16.99 -11.96
CA THR A 345 -11.84 -18.21 -11.19
C THR A 345 -10.35 -18.48 -11.24
N ILE A 346 -9.69 -18.40 -10.08
CA ILE A 346 -8.27 -18.72 -9.97
C ILE A 346 -8.21 -20.07 -9.27
N ALA A 347 -7.86 -21.11 -10.04
CA ALA A 347 -7.43 -22.36 -9.44
C ALA A 347 -5.97 -22.18 -8.98
N VAL A 348 -5.71 -22.56 -7.74
CA VAL A 348 -4.48 -22.27 -7.01
C VAL A 348 -4.02 -23.61 -6.47
N ASP A 349 -3.36 -24.44 -7.31
CA ASP A 349 -2.61 -25.66 -6.93
C ASP A 349 -2.23 -26.51 -8.16
N LEU A 350 -1.80 -25.90 -9.28
CA LEU A 350 -1.22 -26.68 -10.37
C LEU A 350 0.29 -26.88 -10.14
N PRO A 351 0.83 -28.10 -10.39
CA PRO A 351 2.26 -28.31 -10.36
C PRO A 351 2.95 -27.46 -11.43
N PRO A 352 4.18 -27.00 -11.19
CA PRO A 352 4.91 -26.20 -12.16
C PRO A 352 5.05 -26.98 -13.47
N PRO A 353 4.67 -26.39 -14.61
CA PRO A 353 4.84 -27.06 -15.89
C PRO A 353 6.33 -27.23 -16.17
N SER A 354 6.73 -28.43 -16.61
CA SER A 354 8.06 -28.61 -17.20
C SER A 354 8.17 -27.70 -18.43
N PRO A 355 9.19 -26.81 -18.49
CA PRO A 355 9.38 -25.95 -19.65
C PRO A 355 9.65 -26.80 -20.89
N ALA A 356 8.94 -26.55 -21.99
CA ALA A 356 9.32 -27.13 -23.27
C ALA A 356 10.58 -26.43 -23.81
N LYS A 357 11.24 -27.07 -24.78
CA LYS A 357 12.35 -26.44 -25.50
C LYS A 357 11.85 -25.16 -26.17
N ASP A 358 12.59 -24.07 -26.04
CA ASP A 358 12.27 -22.73 -26.54
C ASP A 358 11.09 -22.00 -25.83
N GLU A 359 10.62 -22.50 -24.68
CA GLU A 359 9.60 -21.85 -23.85
C GLU A 359 10.19 -21.24 -22.58
N ILE A 360 9.70 -20.04 -22.23
CA ILE A 360 9.98 -19.39 -20.95
C ILE A 360 8.77 -19.60 -20.04
N VAL A 361 8.99 -20.13 -18.84
CA VAL A 361 7.93 -20.29 -17.85
C VAL A 361 8.06 -19.20 -16.81
N LEU A 362 7.14 -18.24 -16.80
CA LEU A 362 7.01 -17.28 -15.73
C LEU A 362 6.26 -17.91 -14.56
N THR A 363 6.64 -17.56 -13.34
CA THR A 363 5.99 -18.04 -12.13
C THR A 363 5.65 -16.89 -11.19
N LEU A 364 4.52 -17.04 -10.49
CA LEU A 364 4.09 -16.17 -9.40
C LEU A 364 3.70 -17.05 -8.21
N GLU A 365 4.42 -16.91 -7.11
CA GLU A 365 4.04 -17.54 -5.85
C GLU A 365 2.81 -16.84 -5.26
N VAL A 366 1.76 -17.62 -5.01
CA VAL A 366 0.50 -17.10 -4.49
C VAL A 366 0.58 -17.03 -2.96
N THR A 367 1.22 -15.98 -2.47
CA THR A 367 1.25 -15.61 -1.04
C THR A 367 -0.07 -14.96 -0.60
N ASP A 368 -0.30 -14.83 0.70
CA ASP A 368 -1.50 -14.15 1.22
C ASP A 368 -1.56 -12.68 0.78
N ALA A 369 -0.40 -12.01 0.67
CA ALA A 369 -0.32 -10.66 0.13
C ALA A 369 -0.74 -10.59 -1.35
N VAL A 370 -0.40 -11.61 -2.16
CA VAL A 370 -0.86 -11.72 -3.55
C VAL A 370 -2.37 -11.95 -3.58
N ARG A 371 -2.89 -12.86 -2.76
CA ARG A 371 -4.34 -13.12 -2.63
C ARG A 371 -5.10 -11.86 -2.25
N GLU A 372 -4.62 -11.10 -1.28
CA GLU A 372 -5.25 -9.84 -0.86
C GLU A 372 -5.22 -8.79 -1.98
N ARG A 373 -4.11 -8.66 -2.72
CA ARG A 373 -4.03 -7.75 -3.88
C ARG A 373 -5.00 -8.15 -4.99
N ILE A 374 -5.10 -9.44 -5.29
CA ILE A 374 -6.05 -9.98 -6.27
C ILE A 374 -7.49 -9.70 -5.81
N ALA A 375 -7.82 -10.04 -4.57
CA ALA A 375 -9.14 -9.78 -3.98
C ALA A 375 -9.47 -8.27 -3.96
N SER A 376 -8.50 -7.40 -3.68
CA SER A 376 -8.66 -5.94 -3.73
C SER A 376 -8.86 -5.39 -5.14
N ALA A 377 -8.30 -6.06 -6.16
CA ALA A 377 -8.45 -5.67 -7.56
C ALA A 377 -9.82 -6.08 -8.12
N ILE A 378 -10.32 -7.26 -7.72
CA ILE A 378 -11.60 -7.81 -8.15
C ILE A 378 -12.77 -7.26 -7.34
N GLY A 379 -12.57 -7.12 -6.03
CA GLY A 379 -13.62 -6.84 -5.05
C GLY A 379 -14.17 -5.41 -5.07
N GLY A 380 -15.41 -5.30 -4.58
CA GLY A 380 -16.15 -4.07 -4.34
C GLY A 380 -17.13 -3.68 -5.45
N ASP A 381 -18.18 -2.96 -5.08
CA ASP A 381 -19.37 -2.67 -5.92
C ASP A 381 -19.14 -1.71 -7.10
N ARG A 382 -17.91 -1.22 -7.29
CA ARG A 382 -17.62 -0.33 -8.41
C ARG A 382 -17.71 -1.09 -9.73
N PRO A 383 -18.09 -0.42 -10.84
CA PRO A 383 -18.05 -1.02 -12.15
C PRO A 383 -16.61 -1.44 -12.51
N TRP A 384 -16.50 -2.52 -13.27
CA TRP A 384 -15.23 -2.94 -13.84
C TRP A 384 -14.74 -1.88 -14.82
N ASP A 385 -13.50 -1.42 -14.66
CA ASP A 385 -12.92 -0.38 -15.50
C ASP A 385 -11.47 -0.71 -15.90
N PHE A 386 -10.90 0.10 -16.79
CA PHE A 386 -9.52 -0.04 -17.24
C PHE A 386 -8.54 -0.04 -16.05
N HIS A 387 -8.82 0.74 -15.00
CA HIS A 387 -7.98 0.81 -13.82
C HIS A 387 -7.94 -0.49 -13.02
N ARG A 388 -9.11 -1.10 -12.77
CA ARG A 388 -9.20 -2.41 -12.11
C ARG A 388 -8.50 -3.50 -12.91
N ALA A 389 -8.66 -3.50 -14.24
CA ALA A 389 -7.96 -4.45 -15.09
C ALA A 389 -6.44 -4.32 -14.97
N ARG A 390 -5.89 -3.10 -15.00
CA ARG A 390 -4.44 -2.88 -14.82
C ARG A 390 -3.96 -3.24 -13.41
N ARG A 391 -4.75 -3.01 -12.36
CA ARG A 391 -4.43 -3.43 -10.99
C ARG A 391 -4.41 -4.94 -10.83
N LEU A 392 -5.34 -5.64 -11.47
CA LEU A 392 -5.37 -7.11 -11.47
C LEU A 392 -4.12 -7.67 -12.15
N GLU A 393 -3.74 -7.13 -13.31
CA GLU A 393 -2.50 -7.55 -13.99
C GLU A 393 -1.24 -7.32 -13.14
N LEU A 394 -1.12 -6.17 -12.48
CA LEU A 394 -0.03 -5.91 -11.54
C LEU A 394 0.02 -6.94 -10.41
N ALA A 395 -1.13 -7.37 -9.92
CA ALA A 395 -1.23 -8.38 -8.86
C ALA A 395 -0.84 -9.78 -9.35
N LEU A 396 -1.05 -10.06 -10.64
CA LEU A 396 -0.74 -11.33 -11.30
C LEU A 396 0.64 -11.38 -11.93
N MET A 397 1.38 -10.28 -11.93
CA MET A 397 2.68 -10.21 -12.60
C MET A 397 3.69 -11.17 -11.95
N ALA A 398 4.41 -11.94 -12.76
CA ALA A 398 5.41 -12.92 -12.34
C ALA A 398 6.43 -12.35 -11.34
N ASP A 399 6.85 -13.18 -10.39
CA ASP A 399 7.99 -12.89 -9.51
C ASP A 399 9.28 -13.53 -10.02
N SER A 400 9.21 -14.58 -10.82
CA SER A 400 10.36 -15.36 -11.26
C SER A 400 10.23 -15.82 -12.71
N ILE A 401 11.38 -16.00 -13.35
CA ILE A 401 11.52 -16.52 -14.72
C ILE A 401 12.17 -17.90 -14.61
N LEU A 402 11.39 -18.96 -14.80
CA LEU A 402 11.87 -20.33 -14.89
C LEU A 402 12.23 -20.62 -16.35
N GLY A 403 13.52 -20.66 -16.62
CA GLY A 403 14.06 -21.27 -17.82
C GLY A 403 15.55 -21.48 -17.67
N GLY A 404 15.95 -22.74 -17.66
CA GLY A 404 17.33 -23.18 -17.89
C GLY A 404 18.35 -22.97 -16.77
N SER A 405 18.27 -21.94 -15.93
CA SER A 405 19.38 -21.65 -15.00
C SER A 405 19.21 -22.33 -13.63
N PRO A 406 20.10 -23.28 -13.26
CA PRO A 406 20.10 -23.91 -11.95
C PRO A 406 20.66 -23.00 -10.85
N ASN A 407 21.06 -21.75 -11.16
CA ASN A 407 21.82 -20.91 -10.24
C ASN A 407 20.91 -19.92 -9.49
N GLU A 408 20.85 -20.06 -8.16
CA GLU A 408 20.12 -19.17 -7.26
C GLU A 408 20.46 -17.68 -7.45
N ARG A 409 21.72 -17.37 -7.84
CA ARG A 409 22.14 -15.99 -8.11
C ARG A 409 21.44 -15.38 -9.31
N GLU A 410 21.22 -16.15 -10.38
CA GLU A 410 20.52 -15.64 -11.57
C GLU A 410 19.04 -15.46 -11.28
N ALA A 411 18.43 -16.41 -10.55
CA ALA A 411 17.05 -16.29 -10.07
C ALA A 411 16.84 -15.08 -9.14
N ALA A 412 17.83 -14.70 -8.33
CA ALA A 412 17.77 -13.48 -7.53
C ALA A 412 17.76 -12.22 -8.40
N ILE A 413 18.60 -12.16 -9.43
CA ILE A 413 18.65 -10.98 -10.31
C ILE A 413 17.37 -10.86 -11.14
N ASP A 414 16.80 -11.98 -11.58
CA ASP A 414 15.54 -11.98 -12.33
C ASP A 414 14.38 -11.48 -11.46
N ARG A 415 14.34 -11.90 -10.18
CA ARG A 415 13.39 -11.38 -9.18
C ARG A 415 13.52 -9.87 -8.99
N ASP A 416 14.75 -9.37 -8.84
CA ASP A 416 15.01 -7.95 -8.66
C ASP A 416 14.57 -7.13 -9.88
N ALA A 417 14.85 -7.62 -11.10
CA ALA A 417 14.45 -6.96 -12.34
C ALA A 417 12.92 -6.91 -12.49
N LEU A 418 12.22 -8.01 -12.21
CA LEU A 418 10.76 -8.06 -12.21
C LEU A 418 10.15 -7.14 -11.14
N ALA A 419 10.71 -7.11 -9.94
CA ALA A 419 10.26 -6.25 -8.86
C ALA A 419 10.44 -4.75 -9.18
N GLU A 420 11.58 -4.38 -9.76
CA GLU A 420 11.85 -3.02 -10.21
C GLU A 420 10.86 -2.58 -11.30
N TYR A 421 10.66 -3.41 -12.33
CA TYR A 421 9.69 -3.13 -13.38
C TYR A 421 8.26 -3.01 -12.82
N ARG A 422 7.86 -3.88 -11.90
CA ARG A 422 6.54 -3.81 -11.24
C ARG A 422 6.33 -2.47 -10.56
N SER A 423 7.34 -2.02 -9.80
CA SER A 423 7.31 -0.76 -9.06
C SER A 423 7.20 0.44 -9.99
N LEU A 424 8.03 0.47 -11.03
CA LEU A 424 8.00 1.53 -12.04
C LEU A 424 6.67 1.55 -12.81
N TRP A 425 6.15 0.37 -13.19
CA TRP A 425 4.89 0.24 -13.92
C TRP A 425 3.70 0.71 -13.07
N GLN A 426 3.68 0.35 -11.78
CA GLN A 426 2.69 0.85 -10.85
C GLN A 426 2.73 2.38 -10.74
N GLY A 427 3.92 2.99 -10.66
CA GLY A 427 4.07 4.44 -10.66
C GLY A 427 3.58 5.08 -11.97
N ALA A 428 3.91 4.49 -13.12
CA ALA A 428 3.47 4.96 -14.43
C ALA A 428 1.94 4.87 -14.57
N LEU A 429 1.33 3.80 -14.09
CA LEU A 429 -0.12 3.63 -14.04
C LEU A 429 -0.77 4.68 -13.14
N GLN A 430 -0.26 4.93 -11.94
CA GLN A 430 -0.77 5.98 -11.07
C GLN A 430 -0.72 7.35 -11.76
N ARG A 431 0.38 7.70 -12.42
CA ARG A 431 0.52 8.94 -13.20
C ARG A 431 -0.48 8.98 -14.36
N LEU A 432 -0.64 7.88 -15.11
CA LEU A 432 -1.63 7.74 -16.17
C LEU A 432 -3.03 8.02 -15.64
N PHE A 433 -3.41 7.48 -14.48
CA PHE A 433 -4.75 7.67 -13.91
C PHE A 433 -5.01 9.07 -13.40
N VAL A 434 -4.02 9.68 -12.73
CA VAL A 434 -4.11 11.09 -12.32
C VAL A 434 -4.30 11.97 -13.56
N ARG A 435 -3.53 11.73 -14.62
CA ARG A 435 -3.67 12.46 -15.89
C ARG A 435 -5.00 12.19 -16.58
N ALA A 436 -5.43 10.94 -16.69
CA ALA A 436 -6.69 10.54 -17.31
C ALA A 436 -7.91 11.16 -16.61
N ARG A 437 -7.81 11.45 -15.31
CA ARG A 437 -8.84 12.16 -14.55
C ARG A 437 -8.91 13.65 -14.91
N LEU A 438 -7.78 14.26 -15.24
CA LEU A 438 -7.69 15.66 -15.67
C LEU A 438 -8.03 15.80 -17.17
N GLU A 439 -7.57 14.85 -17.98
CA GLU A 439 -7.74 14.80 -19.43
C GLU A 439 -8.11 13.37 -19.86
N PRO A 440 -9.39 13.07 -20.13
CA PRO A 440 -9.85 11.70 -20.43
C PRO A 440 -9.41 11.10 -21.79
N SER A 441 -8.53 11.78 -22.52
CA SER A 441 -8.17 11.45 -23.91
C SER A 441 -7.21 10.26 -24.01
N ILE A 442 -7.19 9.56 -25.16
CA ILE A 442 -6.23 8.48 -25.44
C ILE A 442 -4.78 8.97 -25.51
N ALA A 443 -4.55 10.27 -25.78
CA ALA A 443 -3.20 10.83 -25.89
C ALA A 443 -2.37 10.57 -24.61
N VAL A 444 -3.04 10.42 -23.46
CA VAL A 444 -2.40 10.11 -22.17
C VAL A 444 -1.66 8.76 -22.18
N VAL A 445 -2.04 7.82 -23.06
CA VAL A 445 -1.42 6.48 -23.16
C VAL A 445 -0.22 6.44 -24.11
N GLN A 446 0.10 7.56 -24.79
CA GLN A 446 1.20 7.63 -25.76
C GLN A 446 2.54 8.10 -25.15
N GLY A 447 2.58 8.44 -23.86
CA GLY A 447 3.82 8.85 -23.19
C GLY A 447 4.86 7.73 -23.13
N SER A 448 6.14 8.10 -23.18
CA SER A 448 7.26 7.23 -22.86
C SER A 448 7.79 7.52 -21.46
N ASP A 449 8.35 6.49 -20.83
CA ASP A 449 9.01 6.59 -19.54
C ASP A 449 10.37 5.89 -19.64
N PRO A 450 11.49 6.63 -19.71
CA PRO A 450 12.81 6.04 -19.95
C PRO A 450 13.25 5.02 -18.88
N ALA A 451 12.86 5.23 -17.62
CA ALA A 451 13.21 4.31 -16.54
C ALA A 451 12.43 2.99 -16.70
N LEU A 452 11.14 3.10 -17.02
CA LEU A 452 10.30 1.94 -17.29
C LEU A 452 10.76 1.20 -18.56
N ASP A 453 11.15 1.92 -19.61
CA ASP A 453 11.72 1.35 -20.84
C ASP A 453 13.02 0.58 -20.54
N ALA A 454 13.90 1.13 -19.72
CA ALA A 454 15.15 0.48 -19.32
C ALA A 454 14.88 -0.80 -18.51
N ALA A 455 13.92 -0.78 -17.59
CA ALA A 455 13.53 -1.94 -16.80
C ALA A 455 12.91 -3.05 -17.68
N ALA A 456 12.02 -2.69 -18.62
CA ALA A 456 11.45 -3.65 -19.55
C ALA A 456 12.51 -4.33 -20.43
N ARG A 457 13.47 -3.56 -20.96
CA ARG A 457 14.58 -4.09 -21.76
C ARG A 457 15.41 -5.11 -20.97
N ARG A 458 15.72 -4.82 -19.70
CA ARG A 458 16.46 -5.76 -18.84
C ARG A 458 15.74 -7.09 -18.72
N ILE A 459 14.43 -7.09 -18.52
CA ILE A 459 13.63 -8.32 -18.45
C ILE A 459 13.63 -9.05 -19.80
N VAL A 460 13.43 -8.35 -20.92
CA VAL A 460 13.45 -8.96 -22.26
C VAL A 460 14.82 -9.56 -22.59
N GLU A 461 15.91 -8.89 -22.22
CA GLU A 461 17.27 -9.43 -22.37
C GLU A 461 17.49 -10.69 -21.53
N ARG A 462 16.95 -10.74 -20.31
CA ARG A 462 16.98 -11.94 -19.46
C ARG A 462 16.22 -13.09 -20.11
N MET A 463 14.98 -12.84 -20.53
CA MET A 463 14.16 -13.80 -21.26
C MET A 463 14.86 -14.37 -22.49
N LYS A 464 15.55 -13.51 -23.26
CA LYS A 464 16.31 -13.93 -24.43
C LYS A 464 17.46 -14.86 -24.08
N ARG A 465 18.27 -14.51 -23.07
CA ARG A 465 19.38 -15.37 -22.61
C ARG A 465 18.90 -16.74 -22.15
N THR A 466 17.78 -16.77 -21.44
CA THR A 466 17.11 -18.00 -21.01
C THR A 466 16.66 -18.88 -22.18
N ASN A 467 16.25 -18.28 -23.30
CA ASN A 467 15.80 -19.01 -24.49
C ASN A 467 16.96 -19.53 -25.36
N ASP A 468 18.13 -18.87 -25.28
CA ASP A 468 19.34 -19.27 -26.01
C ASP A 468 20.19 -20.32 -25.27
N ALA A 469 19.93 -20.55 -23.97
CA ALA A 469 20.59 -21.53 -23.11
C ALA A 469 19.86 -22.88 -23.14
#